data_AF-A0A1N7NQZ0-F1
#
_entry.id   AF-A0A1N7NQZ0-F1
#
_cell.length_a   1.000
_cell.length_b   1.000
_cell.length_c   1.000
_cell.angle_alpha   90.00
_cell.angle_beta   90.00
_cell.angle_gamma   90.00
#
_symmetry.space_group_name_H-M   'P 1'
#
loop_
_entity.id
_entity.type
_entity.pdbx_description
1 polymer ?
#
loop_
_entity_poly.entity_id
_entity_poly.type
_entity_poly.pdbx_seq_one_letter_code
_entity_poly.pdbx_strand_id
1 'polypeptide(L)'
;MPPFAQVLPRFLLVAPVALAACVEGMPADPSAPRISQRGTCFAYVAAEDGGQYALVTGKGDGTREPPALKTNPMGAAAVDAAFARELKAMQVMPECLAVYAKSRAEAAPYVAPEPAAKS
;
A
#
# COMPACT_ATOMS: atom_id res chain seq x y z
N MET A 1 27.96 -69.11 10.78
CA MET A 1 26.71 -68.73 11.47
C MET A 1 26.78 -67.25 11.84
N PRO A 2 25.68 -66.48 11.65
CA PRO A 2 25.63 -65.01 11.43
C PRO A 2 25.50 -64.23 12.77
N PRO A 3 25.28 -62.88 12.84
CA PRO A 3 25.03 -61.90 11.77
C PRO A 3 25.80 -60.55 11.87
N PHE A 4 26.19 -59.97 10.72
CA PHE A 4 26.47 -58.53 10.62
C PHE A 4 25.18 -57.81 10.21
N ALA A 5 24.63 -57.06 11.16
CA ALA A 5 23.43 -56.28 11.00
C ALA A 5 23.71 -54.99 10.21
N GLN A 6 22.69 -54.63 9.43
CA GLN A 6 22.55 -53.51 8.52
C GLN A 6 22.83 -52.13 9.16
N VAL A 7 23.48 -51.24 8.41
CA VAL A 7 23.38 -49.78 8.64
C VAL A 7 23.10 -49.11 7.30
N LEU A 8 21.81 -48.87 7.03
CA LEU A 8 21.34 -47.96 5.99
C LEU A 8 21.77 -46.52 6.36
N PRO A 9 22.32 -45.71 5.43
CA PRO A 9 22.53 -44.31 5.70
C PRO A 9 21.19 -43.59 5.70
N ARG A 10 20.82 -43.10 6.89
CA ARG A 10 19.69 -42.21 7.16
C ARG A 10 19.81 -40.95 6.29
N PHE A 11 19.03 -40.91 5.22
CA PHE A 11 18.57 -39.68 4.58
C PHE A 11 17.89 -38.81 5.65
N LEU A 12 18.60 -37.79 6.15
CA LEU A 12 18.04 -36.75 7.03
C LEU A 12 18.79 -35.44 6.78
N LEU A 13 18.72 -34.98 5.53
CA LEU A 13 19.07 -33.60 5.19
C LEU A 13 17.84 -32.72 5.46
N VAL A 14 17.85 -32.21 6.68
CA VAL A 14 17.30 -30.95 7.17
C VAL A 14 16.78 -30.04 6.05
N ALA A 15 15.46 -29.89 6.01
CA ALA A 15 14.78 -28.87 5.23
C ALA A 15 15.18 -27.47 5.71
N PRO A 16 15.63 -26.55 4.83
CA PRO A 16 15.62 -25.14 5.16
C PRO A 16 14.19 -24.62 4.95
N VAL A 17 13.45 -24.54 6.05
CA VAL A 17 12.34 -23.61 6.18
C VAL A 17 12.95 -22.22 6.12
N ALA A 18 13.00 -21.64 4.92
CA ALA A 18 13.51 -20.30 4.70
C ALA A 18 12.43 -19.43 4.05
N LEU A 19 11.76 -18.70 4.94
CA LEU A 19 11.19 -17.37 4.78
C LEU A 19 10.09 -17.18 3.73
N ALA A 20 8.88 -17.14 4.27
CA ALA A 20 7.76 -16.39 3.75
C ALA A 20 8.19 -14.95 3.37
N ALA A 21 8.37 -14.71 2.08
CA ALA A 21 8.12 -13.41 1.49
C ALA A 21 6.80 -13.51 0.73
N CYS A 22 5.74 -13.82 1.47
CA CYS A 22 4.43 -13.38 1.07
C CYS A 22 4.48 -11.85 1.04
N VAL A 23 4.74 -11.27 -0.12
CA VAL A 23 4.06 -10.02 -0.50
C VAL A 23 2.58 -10.40 -0.64
N GLU A 24 1.96 -10.68 0.50
CA GLU A 24 0.53 -10.58 0.67
C GLU A 24 0.28 -9.09 0.65
N GLY A 25 0.21 -8.53 -0.56
CA GLY A 25 -0.59 -7.36 -0.79
C GLY A 25 -1.91 -7.65 -0.11
N MET A 26 -2.17 -6.94 1.00
CA MET A 26 -3.40 -7.05 1.78
C MET A 26 -4.56 -7.28 0.81
N PRO A 27 -5.46 -8.25 1.04
CA PRO A 27 -6.59 -8.45 0.16
C PRO A 27 -7.28 -7.10 0.06
N ALA A 28 -7.18 -6.48 -1.12
CA ALA A 28 -7.84 -5.23 -1.39
C ALA A 28 -9.32 -5.54 -1.21
N ASP A 29 -9.91 -5.00 -0.16
CA ASP A 29 -11.33 -5.18 0.14
C ASP A 29 -12.09 -4.91 -1.17
N PRO A 30 -12.76 -5.92 -1.75
CA PRO A 30 -13.32 -5.80 -3.09
C PRO A 30 -14.48 -4.79 -3.14
N SER A 31 -14.98 -4.38 -1.98
CA SER A 31 -16.00 -3.35 -1.80
C SER A 31 -15.39 -1.95 -1.57
N ALA A 32 -14.09 -1.85 -1.27
CA ALA A 32 -13.42 -0.57 -1.10
C ALA A 32 -13.29 0.14 -2.45
N PRO A 33 -13.56 1.47 -2.49
CA PRO A 33 -13.38 2.28 -3.68
C PRO A 33 -11.97 2.15 -4.24
N ARG A 34 -11.83 1.99 -5.56
CA ARG A 34 -10.51 1.94 -6.19
C ARG A 34 -10.06 3.34 -6.59
N ILE A 35 -8.80 3.66 -6.33
CA ILE A 35 -8.18 4.95 -6.72
C ILE A 35 -8.31 5.23 -8.22
N SER A 36 -8.18 4.20 -9.07
CA SER A 36 -8.29 4.32 -10.53
C SER A 36 -9.72 4.51 -11.04
N GLN A 37 -10.75 4.26 -10.21
CA GLN A 37 -12.14 4.33 -10.64
C GLN A 37 -12.59 5.77 -10.83
N ARG A 38 -13.27 6.05 -11.95
CA ARG A 38 -13.85 7.37 -12.22
C ARG A 38 -14.78 7.81 -11.09
N GLY A 39 -14.54 9.01 -10.57
CA GLY A 39 -15.35 9.59 -9.50
C GLY A 39 -14.92 9.18 -8.09
N THR A 40 -13.88 8.35 -7.93
CA THR A 40 -13.27 8.11 -6.62
C THR A 40 -12.32 9.25 -6.28
N CYS A 41 -12.65 10.04 -5.26
CA CYS A 41 -11.67 10.93 -4.65
C CYS A 41 -10.82 10.12 -3.67
N PHE A 42 -9.51 10.33 -3.68
CA PHE A 42 -8.61 9.59 -2.81
C PHE A 42 -7.70 10.52 -2.01
N ALA A 43 -7.56 10.21 -0.73
CA ALA A 43 -6.58 10.80 0.17
C ALA A 43 -5.85 9.68 0.90
N TYR A 44 -4.52 9.70 0.92
CA TYR A 44 -3.77 8.79 1.78
C TYR A 44 -2.50 9.43 2.31
N VAL A 45 -2.11 9.03 3.51
CA VAL A 45 -0.86 9.45 4.12
C VAL A 45 0.25 8.49 3.68
N ALA A 46 1.32 9.03 3.11
CA ALA A 46 2.52 8.30 2.80
C ALA A 46 3.60 8.56 3.85
N ALA A 47 4.34 7.51 4.22
CA ALA A 47 5.53 7.63 5.06
C ALA A 47 6.71 8.14 4.23
N GLU A 48 7.45 9.09 4.78
CA GLU A 48 8.66 9.67 4.20
C GLU A 48 9.87 9.42 5.13
N ASP A 49 11.07 9.68 4.62
CA ASP A 49 12.29 9.58 5.40
C ASP A 49 12.28 10.47 6.65
N GLY A 50 13.07 10.09 7.65
CA GLY A 50 13.22 10.87 8.88
C GLY A 50 11.95 10.90 9.76
N GLY A 51 11.02 9.95 9.58
CA GLY A 51 9.79 9.88 10.36
C GLY A 51 8.77 10.96 10.01
N GLN A 52 8.90 11.54 8.81
CA GLN A 52 7.96 12.51 8.26
C GLN A 52 6.89 11.80 7.43
N TYR A 53 5.89 12.57 7.05
CA TYR A 53 4.75 12.09 6.29
C TYR A 53 4.34 13.10 5.23
N ALA A 54 3.83 12.61 4.11
CA ALA A 54 3.23 13.44 3.08
C ALA A 54 1.77 13.03 2.89
N LEU A 55 0.90 14.00 2.61
CA LEU A 55 -0.46 13.73 2.18
C LEU A 55 -0.46 13.61 0.65
N VAL A 56 -1.06 12.54 0.15
CA VAL A 56 -1.30 12.33 -1.27
C VAL A 56 -2.79 12.39 -1.54
N THR A 57 -3.18 13.19 -2.51
CA THR A 57 -4.59 13.44 -2.85
C THR A 57 -4.79 13.38 -4.36
N GLY A 58 -6.01 13.06 -4.79
CA GLY A 58 -6.36 13.13 -6.20
C GLY A 58 -7.74 12.58 -6.47
N LYS A 59 -8.02 12.41 -7.76
CA LYS A 59 -9.29 11.88 -8.23
C LYS A 59 -9.06 10.85 -9.33
N GLY A 60 -9.70 9.70 -9.19
CA GLY A 60 -9.73 8.67 -10.20
C GLY A 60 -10.43 9.18 -11.46
N ASP A 61 -9.75 9.00 -12.59
CA ASP A 61 -10.17 9.41 -13.93
C ASP A 61 -10.40 8.20 -14.86
N GLY A 62 -10.27 6.98 -14.35
CA GLY A 62 -10.38 5.73 -15.10
C GLY A 62 -9.04 5.20 -15.59
N THR A 63 -7.96 5.97 -15.44
CA THR A 63 -6.61 5.50 -15.74
C THR A 63 -6.08 4.61 -14.63
N ARG A 64 -5.10 3.75 -14.95
CA ARG A 64 -4.48 2.86 -13.98
C ARG A 64 -3.76 3.64 -12.87
N GLU A 65 -3.14 4.76 -13.23
CA GLU A 65 -2.35 5.63 -12.36
C GLU A 65 -2.86 7.07 -12.50
N PRO A 66 -3.97 7.41 -11.81
CA PRO A 66 -4.53 8.75 -11.89
C PRO A 66 -3.56 9.78 -11.31
N PRO A 67 -3.60 11.03 -11.82
CA PRO A 67 -2.74 12.09 -11.31
C PRO A 67 -3.01 12.32 -9.83
N ALA A 68 -1.93 12.48 -9.07
CA ALA A 68 -1.98 12.72 -7.63
C ALA A 68 -1.12 13.93 -7.26
N LEU A 69 -1.61 14.73 -6.32
CA LEU A 69 -0.86 15.79 -5.68
C LEU A 69 -0.29 15.26 -4.36
N LYS A 70 1.04 15.31 -4.23
CA LYS A 70 1.75 14.99 -3.00
C LYS A 70 2.22 16.29 -2.33
N THR A 71 1.91 16.46 -1.05
CA THR A 71 2.41 17.60 -0.27
C THR A 71 3.87 17.41 0.11
N ASN A 72 4.53 18.50 0.53
CA ASN A 72 5.84 18.39 1.18
C ASN A 72 5.77 17.54 2.46
N PRO A 73 6.86 16.84 2.83
CA PRO A 73 6.97 16.11 4.08
C PRO A 73 6.71 17.01 5.29
N MET A 74 5.96 16.50 6.27
CA MET A 74 5.59 17.20 7.50
C MET A 74 5.47 16.23 8.67
N GLY A 75 5.42 16.78 9.89
CA GLY A 75 5.27 15.99 11.11
C GLY A 75 3.89 15.33 11.22
N ALA A 76 3.80 14.28 12.04
CA ALA A 76 2.60 13.49 12.29
C ALA A 76 1.33 14.33 12.56
N ALA A 77 1.39 15.28 13.49
CA ALA A 77 0.22 16.09 13.83
C ALA A 77 -0.23 16.99 12.67
N ALA A 78 0.72 17.51 11.87
CA ALA A 78 0.42 18.36 10.73
C ALA A 78 -0.24 17.56 9.61
N VAL A 79 0.24 16.34 9.32
CA VAL A 79 -0.35 15.49 8.29
C VAL A 79 -1.72 14.97 8.71
N ASP A 80 -1.92 14.62 9.98
CA ASP A 80 -3.22 14.15 10.50
C ASP A 80 -4.26 15.27 10.36
N ALA A 81 -3.88 16.52 10.66
CA ALA A 81 -4.75 17.68 10.47
C ALA A 81 -5.02 17.97 8.99
N ALA A 82 -4.03 17.82 8.11
CA ALA A 82 -4.21 17.98 6.66
C ALA A 82 -5.15 16.92 6.08
N PHE A 83 -4.95 15.66 6.47
CA PHE A 83 -5.79 14.54 6.08
C PHE A 83 -7.25 14.72 6.51
N ALA A 84 -7.48 15.15 7.76
CA ALA A 84 -8.83 15.45 8.25
C ALA A 84 -9.53 16.58 7.47
N ARG A 85 -8.78 17.62 7.07
CA ARG A 85 -9.30 18.70 6.22
C ARG A 85 -9.68 18.19 4.84
N GLU A 86 -8.82 17.39 4.22
CA GLU A 86 -9.07 16.82 2.90
C GLU A 86 -10.27 15.88 2.90
N LEU A 87 -10.37 15.01 3.90
CA LEU A 87 -11.52 14.13 4.08
C LEU A 87 -12.83 14.90 4.16
N LYS A 88 -12.85 16.02 4.88
CA LYS A 88 -14.02 16.88 4.98
C LYS A 88 -14.37 17.53 3.64
N ALA A 89 -13.37 17.93 2.85
CA ALA A 89 -13.60 18.46 1.51
C ALA A 89 -14.20 17.40 0.58
N MET A 90 -13.66 16.19 0.57
CA MET A 90 -14.16 15.08 -0.25
C MET A 90 -15.59 14.68 0.08
N GLN A 91 -16.04 14.84 1.33
CA GLN A 91 -17.41 14.53 1.74
C GLN A 91 -18.47 15.52 1.22
N VAL A 92 -18.07 16.75 0.89
CA VAL A 92 -18.99 17.80 0.39
C VAL A 92 -18.91 18.00 -1.12
N MET A 93 -17.89 17.42 -1.75
CA MET A 93 -17.60 17.51 -3.16
C MET A 93 -18.53 16.57 -3.97
N PRO A 94 -19.46 17.08 -4.78
CA PRO A 94 -20.45 16.25 -5.48
C PRO A 94 -19.82 15.36 -6.55
N GLU A 95 -18.59 15.65 -6.97
CA GLU A 95 -17.86 14.83 -7.93
C GLU A 95 -17.09 13.66 -7.31
N CYS A 96 -17.05 13.59 -5.98
CA CYS A 96 -16.56 12.45 -5.22
C CYS A 96 -17.69 11.44 -5.00
N LEU A 97 -17.92 10.60 -6.00
CA LEU A 97 -18.92 9.52 -5.95
C LEU A 97 -18.55 8.42 -4.95
N ALA A 98 -17.26 8.27 -4.69
CA ALA A 98 -16.71 7.40 -3.67
C ALA A 98 -15.45 8.04 -3.07
N VAL A 99 -15.12 7.64 -1.83
CA VAL A 99 -13.95 8.16 -1.12
C VAL A 99 -13.04 7.00 -0.73
N TYR A 100 -11.80 7.04 -1.22
CA TYR A 100 -10.72 6.20 -0.73
C TYR A 100 -9.87 6.98 0.26
N ALA A 101 -9.79 6.52 1.49
CA ALA A 101 -9.12 7.25 2.56
C ALA A 101 -8.21 6.31 3.36
N LYS A 102 -6.92 6.64 3.46
CA LYS A 102 -6.00 5.92 4.34
C LYS A 102 -5.24 6.87 5.24
N SER A 103 -5.42 6.69 6.54
CA SER A 103 -4.80 7.55 7.54
C SER A 103 -3.32 7.21 7.73
N ARG A 104 -2.63 8.00 8.55
CA ARG A 104 -1.25 7.72 8.94
C ARG A 104 -1.06 6.35 9.59
N ALA A 105 -2.10 5.79 10.23
CA ALA A 105 -2.05 4.46 10.85
C ALA A 105 -1.82 3.33 9.81
N GLU A 106 -2.15 3.60 8.55
CA GLU A 106 -2.01 2.67 7.42
C GLU A 106 -0.93 3.16 6.43
N ALA A 107 -0.09 4.11 6.85
CA ALA A 107 0.88 4.74 5.98
C ALA A 107 1.91 3.72 5.48
N ALA A 108 2.03 3.65 4.16
CA ALA A 108 3.10 2.95 3.46
C ALA A 108 4.05 3.98 2.84
N PRO A 109 5.30 3.61 2.52
CA PRO A 109 6.19 4.47 1.74
C PRO A 109 5.52 4.91 0.42
N TYR A 110 5.72 6.17 0.02
CA TYR A 110 5.23 6.64 -1.27
C TYR A 110 5.96 5.93 -2.41
N VAL A 111 5.22 5.23 -3.26
CA VAL A 111 5.73 4.69 -4.53
C VAL A 111 5.21 5.60 -5.63
N ALA A 112 6.11 6.37 -6.25
CA ALA A 112 5.74 7.21 -7.37
C ALA A 112 5.25 6.34 -8.54
N PRO A 113 4.19 6.76 -9.27
CA PRO A 113 3.80 6.07 -10.49
C PRO A 113 4.99 6.04 -11.46
N GLU A 114 5.23 4.89 -12.08
CA GLU A 114 6.32 4.73 -13.03
C GLU A 114 5.98 5.58 -14.26
N PRO A 115 6.90 6.40 -14.81
CA PRO A 115 6.58 7.22 -15.95
C PRO A 115 6.14 6.31 -17.11
N ALA A 116 4.93 6.53 -17.63
CA ALA A 116 4.40 5.77 -18.75
C ALA A 116 5.44 5.74 -19.88
N ALA A 117 5.94 4.54 -20.18
CA ALA A 117 6.89 4.34 -21.26
C ALA A 117 6.27 4.91 -22.54
N LYS A 118 6.89 5.97 -23.08
CA LYS A 118 6.50 6.53 -24.38
C LYS A 118 6.66 5.42 -25.41
N SER A 119 5.55 4.95 -25.97
CA SER A 119 5.55 4.05 -27.13
C SER A 119 5.86 4.83 -28.40
#